data_AF-A0A3S8XJW3-F1
#
_entry.id   AF-A0A3S8XJW3-F1
#
_cell.length_a   1.000
_cell.length_b   1.000
_cell.length_c   1.000
_cell.angle_alpha   90.00
_cell.angle_beta   90.00
_cell.angle_gamma   90.00
#
_symmetry.space_group_name_H-M   'P 1'
#
loop_
_entity.id
_entity.type
_entity.pdbx_description
1 polymer ?
#
loop_
_entity_poly.entity_id
_entity_poly.type
_entity_poly.pdbx_seq_one_letter_code
_entity_poly.pdbx_strand_id
1 'polypeptide(L)'
;MAFQAGGQRSAPRPTPATPEAQAYLQDYTALLEAVPFPSLVVDHRWDVVLANGAFRTLFRGAGPHPTAMPDDNFLRFVLFHPDAATVLGEHESSWCLPMLAHFAATLERDGHDPGLQAVRRDIAQDPIMEAAYRQGLPHWIRAVGDRAVEHDGAVRPLHHPDPRRGTTECRVVVETPRALQELGYTRLTLVLREPRRTEHRSPRARRAPSHLRVVPAAE
;
A
#
# COMPACT_ATOMS: atom_id res chain seq x y z
N MET A 1 -1.68 14.86 -18.88
CA MET A 1 -3.09 15.18 -18.62
C MET A 1 -3.18 15.75 -17.22
N ALA A 2 -3.75 16.95 -17.06
CA ALA A 2 -3.82 17.64 -15.77
C ALA A 2 -5.05 17.13 -15.00
N PHE A 3 -4.82 16.47 -13.87
CA PHE A 3 -5.87 16.17 -12.90
C PHE A 3 -6.44 17.50 -12.38
N GLN A 4 -7.60 17.92 -12.89
CA GLN A 4 -8.39 18.96 -12.24
C GLN A 4 -9.09 18.31 -11.04
N ALA A 5 -8.34 18.13 -9.96
CA ALA A 5 -8.89 17.74 -8.68
C ALA A 5 -9.68 18.93 -8.12
N GLY A 6 -10.99 18.97 -8.39
CA GLY A 6 -11.97 19.78 -7.68
C GLY A 6 -12.18 19.31 -6.23
N GLY A 7 -11.13 18.80 -5.59
CA GLY A 7 -11.18 18.24 -4.24
C GLY A 7 -11.33 19.35 -3.22
N GLN A 8 -12.48 19.38 -2.55
CA GLN A 8 -12.61 20.10 -1.28
C GLN A 8 -11.43 19.69 -0.38
N ARG A 9 -10.83 20.69 0.30
CA ARG A 9 -9.79 20.47 1.31
C ARG A 9 -10.16 19.29 2.20
N SER A 10 -9.18 18.41 2.47
CA SER A 10 -9.31 17.33 3.45
C SER A 10 -10.05 17.85 4.69
N ALA A 11 -11.13 17.15 5.07
CA ALA A 11 -11.90 17.47 6.27
C ALA A 11 -10.96 17.56 7.49
N PRO A 12 -11.26 18.38 8.51
CA PRO A 12 -10.44 18.46 9.70
C PRO A 12 -10.21 17.06 10.28
N ARG A 13 -8.96 16.76 10.64
CA ARG A 13 -8.53 15.45 11.15
C ARG A 13 -9.47 14.98 12.26
N PRO A 14 -9.90 13.71 12.28
CA PRO A 14 -10.72 13.17 13.35
C PRO A 14 -9.97 13.37 14.67
N THR A 15 -10.47 14.32 15.46
CA THR A 15 -9.90 14.59 16.79
C THR A 15 -10.60 13.63 17.76
N PRO A 16 -9.86 12.97 18.66
CA PRO A 16 -10.48 12.09 19.65
C PRO A 16 -11.52 12.87 20.44
N ALA A 17 -12.71 12.28 20.62
CA ALA A 17 -13.85 12.97 21.21
C ALA A 17 -13.68 13.23 22.72
N THR A 18 -12.77 12.52 23.41
CA THR A 18 -12.57 12.61 24.85
C THR A 18 -11.12 12.92 25.24
N PRO A 19 -10.87 13.63 26.36
CA PRO A 19 -9.52 13.88 26.88
C PRO A 19 -8.73 12.60 27.13
N GLU A 20 -9.38 11.54 27.60
CA GLU A 20 -8.75 10.25 27.88
C GLU A 20 -8.26 9.58 26.59
N ALA A 21 -9.06 9.64 25.51
CA ALA A 21 -8.66 9.12 24.21
C ALA A 21 -7.46 9.92 23.66
N GLN A 22 -7.44 11.23 23.86
CA GLN A 22 -6.32 12.07 23.46
C GLN A 22 -5.04 11.73 24.23
N ALA A 23 -5.12 11.55 25.56
CA ALA A 23 -3.98 11.12 26.38
C ALA A 23 -3.46 9.74 25.94
N TYR A 24 -4.35 8.78 25.69
CA TYR A 24 -3.96 7.47 25.18
C TYR A 24 -3.23 7.57 23.82
N LEU A 25 -3.72 8.38 22.88
CA LEU A 25 -3.04 8.54 21.59
C LEU A 25 -1.69 9.25 21.71
N GLN A 26 -1.51 10.15 22.68
CA GLN A 26 -0.20 10.75 22.97
C GLN A 26 0.79 9.68 23.42
N ASP A 27 0.42 8.83 24.38
CA ASP A 27 1.26 7.71 24.82
C ASP A 27 1.51 6.71 23.69
N TYR A 28 0.48 6.40 22.91
CA TYR A 28 0.59 5.51 21.76
C TYR A 28 1.50 6.07 20.67
N THR A 29 1.58 7.39 20.51
CA THR A 29 2.52 8.05 19.58
C THR A 29 3.95 7.74 19.97
N ALA A 30 4.30 7.83 21.26
CA ALA A 30 5.64 7.49 21.74
C ALA A 30 5.99 6.02 21.45
N LEU A 31 5.04 5.11 21.64
CA LEU A 31 5.19 3.70 21.28
C LEU A 31 5.40 3.51 19.77
N LEU A 32 4.58 4.17 18.94
CA LEU A 32 4.63 4.06 17.48
C LEU A 32 5.95 4.59 16.92
N GLU A 33 6.49 5.68 17.47
CA GLU A 33 7.79 6.26 17.08
C GLU A 33 8.97 5.34 17.44
N ALA A 34 8.84 4.46 18.44
CA ALA A 34 9.88 3.48 18.78
C ALA A 34 9.96 2.29 17.81
N VAL A 35 8.95 2.10 16.94
CA VAL A 35 8.91 0.99 15.97
C VAL A 35 9.83 1.31 14.79
N PRO A 36 10.81 0.45 14.45
CA PRO A 36 11.80 0.73 13.40
C PRO A 36 11.25 0.59 11.97
N PHE A 37 9.99 0.18 11.83
CA PHE A 37 9.32 -0.04 10.55
C PHE A 37 8.29 1.06 10.28
N PRO A 38 8.08 1.43 8.99
CA PRO A 38 7.02 2.33 8.59
C PRO A 38 5.67 1.91 9.17
N SER A 39 5.12 2.73 10.05
CA SER A 39 3.89 2.42 10.77
C SER A 39 2.94 3.61 10.78
N LEU A 40 1.65 3.31 10.63
CA LEU A 40 0.56 4.28 10.67
C LEU A 40 -0.64 3.72 11.43
N VAL A 41 -1.46 4.62 11.96
CA VAL A 41 -2.76 4.35 12.55
C VAL A 41 -3.80 5.08 11.72
N VAL A 42 -4.83 4.38 11.30
CA VAL A 42 -5.90 4.91 10.43
C VAL A 42 -7.27 4.65 11.03
N ASP A 43 -8.25 5.46 10.65
CA ASP A 43 -9.67 5.18 10.91
C ASP A 43 -10.30 4.32 9.79
N HIS A 44 -11.61 4.10 9.86
CA HIS A 44 -12.35 3.32 8.85
C HIS A 44 -12.36 3.97 7.45
N ARG A 45 -12.11 5.27 7.35
CA ARG A 45 -11.99 6.01 6.07
C ARG A 45 -10.58 6.01 5.52
N TRP A 46 -9.64 5.38 6.22
CA TRP A 46 -8.21 5.44 5.97
C TRP A 46 -7.59 6.83 6.19
N ASP A 47 -8.28 7.71 6.93
CA ASP A 47 -7.68 8.95 7.39
C ASP A 47 -6.58 8.60 8.40
N VAL A 48 -5.39 9.16 8.20
CA VAL A 48 -4.23 8.86 9.02
C VAL A 48 -4.30 9.66 10.32
N VAL A 49 -4.45 8.95 11.43
CA VAL A 49 -4.51 9.51 12.77
C VAL A 49 -3.10 9.73 13.32
N LEU A 50 -2.22 8.74 13.14
CA LEU A 50 -0.81 8.79 13.54
C LEU A 50 0.06 8.13 12.48
N ALA A 51 1.28 8.62 12.30
CA ALA A 51 2.30 7.96 11.49
C ALA A 51 3.68 8.23 12.10
N ASN A 52 4.56 7.24 12.15
CA ASN A 52 5.90 7.42 12.71
C ASN A 52 6.90 8.02 11.72
N GLY A 53 8.09 8.39 12.21
CA GLY A 53 9.18 8.91 11.40
C GLY A 53 9.64 7.97 10.29
N ALA A 54 9.60 6.65 10.51
CA ALA A 54 9.94 5.66 9.49
C ALA A 54 8.95 5.69 8.30
N PHE A 55 7.65 5.86 8.57
CA PHE A 55 6.63 6.01 7.54
C PHE A 55 6.82 7.31 6.76
N ARG A 56 6.99 8.43 7.45
CA ARG A 56 7.24 9.73 6.79
C ARG A 56 8.52 9.70 5.95
N THR A 57 9.55 8.99 6.41
CA THR A 57 10.80 8.79 5.65
C THR A 57 10.58 7.95 4.40
N LEU A 58 9.78 6.88 4.49
CA LEU A 58 9.46 6.02 3.35
C LEU A 58 8.75 6.79 2.24
N PHE A 59 7.80 7.65 2.61
CA PHE A 59 6.96 8.39 1.65
C PHE A 59 7.45 9.82 1.37
N ARG A 60 8.61 10.23 1.90
CA ARG A 60 9.15 11.60 1.79
C ARG A 60 9.32 12.14 0.36
N GLY A 61 9.38 11.24 -0.62
CA GLY A 61 9.56 11.58 -2.03
C GLY A 61 8.27 11.98 -2.74
N ALA A 62 7.11 11.73 -2.14
CA ALA A 62 5.82 12.15 -2.70
C ALA A 62 5.73 13.68 -2.68
N GLY A 63 5.44 14.28 -3.83
CA GLY A 63 5.18 15.71 -3.96
C GLY A 63 3.90 16.13 -3.23
N PRO A 64 3.70 17.43 -3.01
CA PRO A 64 2.47 17.92 -2.39
C PRO A 64 1.26 17.64 -3.28
N HIS A 65 0.19 17.11 -2.69
CA HIS A 65 -1.09 16.87 -3.33
C HIS A 65 -2.24 17.33 -2.42
N PRO A 66 -3.29 17.98 -2.96
CA PRO A 66 -4.29 18.64 -2.11
C PRO A 66 -5.13 17.69 -1.24
N THR A 67 -5.27 16.42 -1.63
CA THR A 67 -6.20 15.48 -0.97
C THR A 67 -5.67 14.05 -0.85
N ALA A 68 -4.44 13.78 -1.28
CA ALA A 68 -3.93 12.40 -1.39
C ALA A 68 -2.53 12.27 -0.77
N MET A 69 -2.22 13.08 0.23
CA MET A 69 -0.98 12.93 0.97
C MET A 69 -1.01 11.63 1.79
N PRO A 70 0.10 10.88 1.85
CA PRO A 70 0.17 9.59 2.52
C PRO A 70 -0.02 9.68 4.04
N ASP A 71 0.24 10.84 4.64
CA ASP A 71 0.05 11.16 6.05
C ASP A 71 -1.29 11.85 6.35
N ASP A 72 -2.13 12.09 5.34
CA ASP A 72 -3.50 12.58 5.51
C ASP A 72 -4.52 11.46 5.29
N ASN A 73 -4.45 10.76 4.15
CA ASN A 73 -5.31 9.61 3.87
C ASN A 73 -4.58 8.60 2.97
N PHE A 74 -4.24 7.44 3.53
CA PHE A 74 -3.41 6.46 2.84
C PHE A 74 -4.13 5.75 1.69
N LEU A 75 -5.45 5.54 1.79
CA LEU A 75 -6.26 5.02 0.69
C LEU A 75 -6.22 5.98 -0.50
N ARG A 76 -6.44 7.27 -0.25
CA ARG A 76 -6.40 8.29 -1.31
C ARG A 76 -5.02 8.41 -1.92
N PHE A 77 -3.95 8.31 -1.12
CA PHE A 77 -2.59 8.24 -1.64
C PHE A 77 -2.45 7.09 -2.64
N VAL A 78 -2.85 5.88 -2.26
CA VAL A 78 -2.77 4.70 -3.13
C VAL A 78 -3.60 4.90 -4.40
N LEU A 79 -4.83 5.43 -4.32
CA LEU A 79 -5.73 5.49 -5.46
C LEU A 79 -5.48 6.68 -6.41
N PHE A 80 -5.06 7.83 -5.89
CA PHE A 80 -5.11 9.09 -6.64
C PHE A 80 -3.80 9.87 -6.70
N HIS A 81 -2.80 9.54 -5.87
CA HIS A 81 -1.55 10.30 -5.88
C HIS A 81 -0.68 9.91 -7.10
N PRO A 82 -0.21 10.87 -7.91
CA PRO A 82 0.58 10.55 -9.11
C PRO A 82 1.90 9.85 -8.77
N ASP A 83 2.49 10.18 -7.61
CA ASP A 83 3.74 9.57 -7.16
C ASP A 83 3.55 8.23 -6.42
N ALA A 84 2.33 7.70 -6.30
CA ALA A 84 2.09 6.46 -5.55
C ALA A 84 2.95 5.31 -6.05
N ALA A 85 3.05 5.15 -7.38
CA ALA A 85 3.86 4.11 -8.02
C ALA A 85 5.38 4.30 -7.86
N THR A 86 5.84 5.47 -7.39
CA THR A 86 7.27 5.70 -7.11
C THR A 86 7.72 5.03 -5.81
N VAL A 87 6.78 4.71 -4.92
CA VAL A 87 7.02 4.05 -3.62
C VAL A 87 6.38 2.66 -3.59
N LEU A 88 5.16 2.53 -4.13
CA LEU A 88 4.39 1.29 -4.12
C LEU A 88 4.68 0.50 -5.40
N GLY A 89 5.51 -0.54 -5.30
CA GLY A 89 5.87 -1.37 -6.44
C GLY A 89 4.68 -2.18 -6.95
N GLU A 90 4.66 -2.50 -8.25
CA GLU A 90 3.52 -3.15 -8.93
C GLU A 90 2.17 -2.53 -8.52
N HIS A 91 2.14 -1.19 -8.51
CA HIS A 91 1.11 -0.37 -7.88
C HIS A 91 -0.32 -0.85 -8.16
N GLU A 92 -0.65 -1.12 -9.42
CA GLU A 92 -2.01 -1.50 -9.84
C GLU A 92 -2.47 -2.83 -9.21
N SER A 93 -1.71 -3.90 -9.42
CA SER A 93 -2.09 -5.26 -8.99
C SER A 93 -1.87 -5.51 -7.51
N SER A 94 -0.81 -4.93 -6.95
CA SER A 94 -0.32 -5.28 -5.62
C SER A 94 -0.69 -4.25 -4.55
N TRP A 95 -1.27 -3.10 -4.93
CA TRP A 95 -1.75 -2.07 -4.01
C TRP A 95 -3.14 -1.53 -4.35
N CYS A 96 -3.34 -1.01 -5.56
CA CYS A 96 -4.57 -0.34 -5.95
C CYS A 96 -5.79 -1.27 -5.87
N LEU A 97 -5.76 -2.43 -6.51
CA LEU A 97 -6.89 -3.38 -6.49
C LEU A 97 -7.24 -3.87 -5.07
N PRO A 98 -6.28 -4.30 -4.22
CA PRO A 98 -6.56 -4.63 -2.83
C PRO A 98 -7.16 -3.46 -2.03
N MET A 99 -6.68 -2.23 -2.24
CA MET A 99 -7.22 -1.05 -1.57
C MET A 99 -8.64 -0.71 -2.05
N LEU A 100 -8.93 -0.87 -3.34
CA LEU A 100 -10.29 -0.76 -3.88
C LEU A 100 -11.21 -1.84 -3.32
N ALA A 101 -10.72 -3.07 -3.14
CA ALA A 101 -11.47 -4.17 -2.55
C ALA A 101 -11.88 -3.87 -1.11
N HIS A 102 -10.93 -3.39 -0.30
CA HIS A 102 -11.21 -2.97 1.07
C HIS A 102 -12.16 -1.77 1.09
N PHE A 103 -11.95 -0.76 0.25
CA PHE A 103 -12.84 0.38 0.14
C PHE A 103 -14.28 -0.04 -0.19
N ALA A 104 -14.47 -0.94 -1.15
CA ALA A 104 -15.79 -1.45 -1.51
C ALA A 104 -16.48 -2.15 -0.32
N ALA A 105 -15.74 -2.99 0.41
CA ALA A 105 -16.25 -3.68 1.59
C ALA A 105 -16.61 -2.71 2.73
N THR A 106 -15.80 -1.68 2.97
CA THR A 106 -16.12 -0.63 3.96
C THR A 106 -17.32 0.20 3.52
N LEU A 107 -17.40 0.59 2.24
CA LEU A 107 -18.51 1.36 1.70
C LEU A 107 -19.84 0.59 1.76
N GLU A 108 -19.83 -0.74 1.59
CA GLU A 108 -21.01 -1.58 1.75
C GLU A 108 -21.54 -1.54 3.20
N ARG A 109 -20.63 -1.55 4.17
CA ARG A 109 -20.96 -1.51 5.60
C ARG A 109 -21.39 -0.11 6.07
N ASP A 110 -20.68 0.91 5.63
CA ASP A 110 -20.78 2.29 6.10
C ASP A 110 -21.23 3.24 4.98
N GLY A 111 -22.19 2.82 4.16
CA GLY A 111 -22.57 3.51 2.92
C GLY A 111 -23.13 4.92 3.08
N HIS A 112 -23.52 5.34 4.29
CA HIS A 112 -23.98 6.71 4.56
C HIS A 112 -22.83 7.65 4.96
N ASP A 113 -21.62 7.13 5.11
CA ASP A 113 -20.46 7.91 5.50
C ASP A 113 -20.08 8.93 4.40
N PRO A 114 -20.10 10.24 4.69
CA PRO A 114 -19.87 11.27 3.67
C PRO A 114 -18.44 11.26 3.12
N GLY A 115 -17.45 10.80 3.91
CA GLY A 115 -16.06 10.70 3.50
C GLY A 115 -15.86 9.54 2.51
N LEU A 116 -16.41 8.36 2.82
CA LEU A 116 -16.39 7.23 1.89
C LEU A 116 -17.15 7.55 0.60
N GLN A 117 -18.28 8.26 0.70
CA GLN A 117 -19.02 8.73 -0.48
C GLN A 117 -18.24 9.76 -1.31
N ALA A 118 -17.38 10.58 -0.69
CA ALA A 118 -16.49 11.47 -1.43
C ALA A 118 -15.45 10.68 -2.25
N VAL A 119 -14.81 9.66 -1.65
CA VAL A 119 -13.91 8.76 -2.38
C VAL A 119 -14.65 8.06 -3.53
N ARG A 120 -15.88 7.58 -3.31
CA ARG A 120 -16.69 6.96 -4.36
C ARG A 120 -16.95 7.91 -5.54
N ARG A 121 -17.23 9.19 -5.26
CA ARG A 121 -17.42 10.21 -6.30
C ARG A 121 -16.14 10.50 -7.07
N ASP A 122 -15.00 10.59 -6.39
CA ASP A 122 -13.71 10.79 -7.05
C ASP A 122 -13.35 9.61 -7.96
N ILE A 123 -13.63 8.37 -7.52
CA ILE A 123 -13.54 7.16 -8.38
C ILE A 123 -14.43 7.30 -9.62
N ALA A 124 -15.67 7.78 -9.46
CA ALA A 124 -16.61 7.92 -10.58
C ALA A 124 -16.20 8.97 -11.62
N GLN A 125 -15.39 9.96 -11.22
CA GLN A 125 -14.93 11.04 -12.09
C GLN A 125 -13.77 10.62 -13.00
N ASP A 126 -13.03 9.58 -12.63
CA ASP A 126 -11.97 8.99 -13.45
C ASP A 126 -12.52 7.76 -14.19
N PRO A 127 -12.67 7.79 -15.54
CA PRO A 127 -13.21 6.67 -16.29
C PRO A 127 -12.43 5.37 -16.14
N ILE A 128 -11.10 5.45 -15.96
CA ILE A 128 -10.24 4.28 -15.79
C ILE A 128 -10.48 3.70 -14.39
N MET A 129 -10.51 4.55 -13.36
CA MET A 129 -10.77 4.11 -11.98
C MET A 129 -12.20 3.57 -11.81
N GLU A 130 -13.20 4.20 -12.44
CA GLU A 130 -14.59 3.72 -12.41
C GLU A 130 -14.71 2.36 -13.11
N ALA A 131 -14.03 2.15 -14.24
CA ALA A 131 -13.98 0.86 -14.91
C ALA A 131 -13.26 -0.20 -14.05
N ALA A 132 -12.14 0.16 -13.42
CA ALA A 132 -11.44 -0.70 -12.47
C ALA A 132 -12.35 -1.08 -11.29
N TYR A 133 -13.10 -0.13 -10.72
CA TYR A 133 -13.99 -0.38 -9.59
C TYR A 133 -15.21 -1.23 -9.97
N ARG A 134 -15.91 -0.90 -11.05
CA ARG A 134 -17.17 -1.59 -11.42
C ARG A 134 -16.97 -2.90 -12.15
N GLN A 135 -15.91 -3.00 -12.95
CA GLN A 135 -15.67 -4.14 -13.83
C GLN A 135 -14.42 -4.90 -13.40
N GLY A 136 -13.29 -4.23 -13.22
CA GLY A 136 -12.01 -4.89 -12.88
C GLY A 136 -12.04 -5.61 -11.53
N LEU A 137 -12.50 -4.94 -10.48
CA LEU A 137 -12.45 -5.40 -9.11
C LEU A 137 -13.26 -6.70 -8.90
N PRO A 138 -14.52 -6.84 -9.38
CA PRO A 138 -15.24 -8.11 -9.29
C PRO A 138 -14.52 -9.28 -9.98
N HIS A 139 -13.87 -9.07 -11.11
CA HIS A 139 -13.11 -10.12 -11.80
C HIS A 139 -11.84 -10.48 -11.03
N TRP A 140 -11.15 -9.48 -10.49
CA TRP A 140 -9.95 -9.67 -9.70
C TRP A 140 -10.24 -10.43 -8.39
N ILE A 141 -11.30 -10.08 -7.66
CA ILE A 141 -11.71 -10.80 -6.44
C ILE A 141 -12.02 -12.26 -6.76
N ARG A 142 -12.72 -12.56 -7.87
CA ARG A 142 -12.98 -13.95 -8.28
C ARG A 142 -11.69 -14.72 -8.62
N ALA A 143 -10.68 -14.05 -9.16
CA ALA A 143 -9.40 -14.67 -9.52
C ALA A 143 -8.50 -14.92 -8.30
N VAL A 144 -8.50 -14.02 -7.32
CA VAL A 144 -7.61 -14.07 -6.15
C VAL A 144 -8.26 -14.73 -4.92
N GLY A 145 -9.60 -14.80 -4.89
CA GLY A 145 -10.40 -15.37 -3.80
C GLY A 145 -10.57 -14.43 -2.61
N ASP A 146 -11.20 -14.92 -1.54
CA ASP A 146 -11.61 -14.10 -0.37
C ASP A 146 -10.43 -13.42 0.36
N ARG A 147 -9.20 -13.91 0.19
CA ARG A 147 -7.98 -13.29 0.72
C ARG A 147 -7.62 -11.97 0.04
N ALA A 148 -8.30 -11.61 -1.05
CA ALA A 148 -8.13 -10.38 -1.79
C ALA A 148 -8.31 -9.11 -0.94
N VAL A 149 -9.18 -9.15 0.07
CA VAL A 149 -9.45 -8.03 0.98
C VAL A 149 -8.60 -8.04 2.25
N GLU A 150 -7.88 -9.14 2.53
CA GLU A 150 -7.05 -9.27 3.72
C GLU A 150 -5.75 -8.48 3.55
N HIS A 151 -5.60 -7.41 4.33
CA HIS A 151 -4.33 -6.68 4.39
C HIS A 151 -3.33 -7.38 5.30
N ASP A 152 -3.79 -8.02 6.38
CA ASP A 152 -2.88 -8.62 7.35
C ASP A 152 -2.12 -9.81 6.78
N GLY A 153 -0.81 -9.83 7.01
CA GLY A 153 0.10 -10.85 6.50
C GLY A 153 0.42 -10.75 5.00
N ALA A 154 -0.26 -9.87 4.25
CA ALA A 154 -0.01 -9.66 2.82
C ALA A 154 1.43 -9.21 2.59
N VAL A 155 2.04 -9.70 1.52
CA VAL A 155 3.38 -9.29 1.08
C VAL A 155 3.22 -8.45 -0.18
N ARG A 156 3.79 -7.24 -0.17
CA ARG A 156 3.60 -6.26 -1.25
C ARG A 156 4.95 -5.68 -1.68
N PRO A 157 5.18 -5.50 -2.99
CA PRO A 157 6.39 -4.88 -3.50
C PRO A 157 6.42 -3.38 -3.19
N LEU A 158 7.62 -2.86 -2.96
CA LEU A 158 7.89 -1.47 -2.58
C LEU A 158 9.23 -1.01 -3.14
N HIS A 159 9.30 0.24 -3.56
CA HIS A 159 10.55 0.92 -3.89
C HIS A 159 11.06 1.68 -2.67
N HIS A 160 12.19 1.24 -2.12
CA HIS A 160 12.77 1.87 -0.95
C HIS A 160 13.52 3.16 -1.34
N PRO A 161 13.41 4.26 -0.56
CA PRO A 161 14.04 5.55 -0.91
C PRO A 161 15.56 5.51 -0.87
N ASP A 162 16.17 4.63 -0.06
CA ASP A 162 17.60 4.27 -0.17
C ASP A 162 17.85 3.46 -1.46
N PRO A 163 18.56 4.02 -2.46
CA PRO A 163 18.83 3.34 -3.73
C PRO A 163 19.61 2.03 -3.57
N ARG A 164 20.33 1.84 -2.46
CA ARG A 164 21.07 0.60 -2.17
C ARG A 164 20.13 -0.57 -1.88
N ARG A 165 18.93 -0.29 -1.39
CA ARG A 165 17.88 -1.30 -1.17
C ARG A 165 17.03 -1.50 -2.42
N GLY A 166 16.77 -0.42 -3.17
CA GLY A 166 16.03 -0.47 -4.44
C GLY A 166 14.63 -1.07 -4.26
N THR A 167 14.23 -1.93 -5.20
CA THR A 167 12.97 -2.68 -5.10
C THR A 167 13.08 -3.78 -4.05
N THR A 168 12.15 -3.78 -3.11
CA THR A 168 12.02 -4.77 -2.05
C THR A 168 10.56 -5.18 -1.86
N GLU A 169 10.29 -6.03 -0.88
CA GLU A 169 8.95 -6.38 -0.42
C GLU A 169 8.74 -5.90 1.01
N CYS A 170 7.50 -5.59 1.37
CA CYS A 170 7.08 -5.43 2.76
C CYS A 170 6.01 -6.46 3.11
N ARG A 171 6.02 -6.94 4.35
CA ARG A 171 4.84 -7.58 4.93
C ARG A 171 4.00 -6.51 5.61
N VAL A 172 2.72 -6.44 5.27
CA VAL A 172 1.74 -5.67 6.02
C VAL A 172 1.37 -6.48 7.25
N VAL A 173 1.54 -5.87 8.42
CA VAL A 173 1.06 -6.39 9.70
C VAL A 173 0.00 -5.44 10.21
N VAL A 174 -1.19 -5.97 10.48
CA VAL A 174 -2.32 -5.21 11.01
C VAL A 174 -2.53 -5.58 12.47
N GLU A 175 -2.51 -4.60 13.34
CA GLU A 175 -2.71 -4.78 14.78
C GLU A 175 -3.72 -3.75 15.28
N THR A 176 -4.72 -4.22 16.03
CA THR A 176 -5.72 -3.33 16.63
C THR A 176 -5.88 -3.67 18.11
N PRO A 177 -5.04 -3.11 18.99
CA PRO A 177 -5.27 -3.17 20.43
C PRO A 177 -6.67 -2.70 20.77
N ARG A 178 -7.27 -3.27 21.82
CA ARG A 178 -8.66 -3.01 22.20
C ARG A 178 -8.99 -1.50 22.31
N ALA A 179 -8.11 -0.71 22.90
CA ALA A 179 -8.30 0.74 23.01
C ALA A 179 -8.33 1.45 21.65
N LEU A 180 -7.54 1.01 20.65
CA LEU A 180 -7.67 1.52 19.28
C LEU A 180 -8.95 1.01 18.62
N GLN A 181 -9.34 -0.24 18.86
CA GLN A 181 -10.58 -0.80 18.34
C GLN A 181 -11.81 -0.01 18.80
N GLU A 182 -11.87 0.34 20.09
CA GLU A 182 -12.96 1.13 20.69
C GLU A 182 -13.03 2.55 20.11
N LEU A 183 -11.91 3.07 19.60
CA LEU A 183 -11.84 4.34 18.88
C LEU A 183 -12.10 4.21 17.36
N GLY A 184 -12.31 3.00 16.85
CA GLY A 184 -12.48 2.74 15.42
C GLY A 184 -11.18 2.85 14.62
N TYR A 185 -10.03 2.76 15.28
CA TYR A 185 -8.71 2.87 14.66
C TYR A 185 -8.04 1.52 14.46
N THR A 186 -7.17 1.43 13.47
CA THR A 186 -6.38 0.24 13.16
C THR A 186 -4.93 0.64 12.88
N ARG A 187 -3.96 -0.08 13.44
CA ARG A 187 -2.55 0.13 13.14
C ARG A 187 -2.11 -0.79 11.99
N LEU A 188 -1.38 -0.22 11.05
CA LEU A 188 -0.67 -0.96 10.01
C LEU A 188 0.83 -0.73 10.18
N THR A 189 1.62 -1.77 9.95
CA THR A 189 3.09 -1.71 9.93
C THR A 189 3.61 -2.41 8.68
N LEU A 190 4.45 -1.73 7.91
CA LEU A 190 5.10 -2.27 6.72
C LEU A 190 6.47 -2.82 7.11
N VAL A 191 6.53 -4.11 7.45
CA VAL A 191 7.79 -4.78 7.82
C VAL A 191 8.59 -5.04 6.55
N LEU A 192 9.59 -4.19 6.31
CA LEU A 192 10.49 -4.30 5.16
C LEU A 192 11.28 -5.60 5.23
N ARG A 193 11.19 -6.40 4.18
CA ARG A 193 11.97 -7.62 4.04
C ARG A 193 13.31 -7.29 3.41
N GLU A 194 14.34 -8.04 3.78
CA GLU A 194 15.57 -7.98 3.00
C GLU A 194 15.28 -8.51 1.60
N PRO A 195 15.77 -7.83 0.54
CA PRO A 195 15.66 -8.38 -0.80
C PRO A 195 16.31 -9.76 -0.75
N ARG A 196 15.52 -10.80 -1.05
CA ARG A 196 16.08 -12.14 -1.22
C ARG A 196 17.20 -11.98 -2.22
N ARG A 197 18.45 -12.15 -1.78
CA ARG A 197 19.56 -12.35 -2.69
C ARG A 197 19.17 -13.57 -3.49
N THR A 198 18.63 -13.36 -4.67
CA THR A 198 18.59 -14.40 -5.68
C THR A 198 20.03 -14.79 -5.82
N GLU A 199 20.38 -15.98 -5.31
CA GLU A 199 21.64 -16.59 -5.63
C GLU A 199 21.74 -16.51 -7.15
N HIS A 200 22.62 -15.65 -7.64
CA HIS A 200 23.00 -15.66 -9.03
C HIS A 200 23.53 -17.07 -9.26
N ARG A 201 22.67 -17.96 -9.76
CA ARG A 201 23.10 -19.14 -10.48
C ARG A 201 23.92 -18.56 -11.63
N SER A 202 25.23 -18.47 -11.41
CA SER A 202 26.18 -18.20 -12.48
C SER A 202 25.77 -19.08 -13.65
N PRO A 203 25.64 -18.54 -14.87
CA PRO A 203 25.33 -19.36 -16.02
C PRO A 203 26.42 -20.42 -16.08
N ARG A 204 26.05 -21.65 -15.75
CA ARG A 204 26.94 -22.80 -15.84
C ARG A 204 27.42 -22.80 -17.28
N ALA A 205 28.71 -22.50 -17.49
CA ALA A 205 29.30 -22.37 -18.80
C ALA A 205 28.87 -23.58 -19.63
N ARG A 206 28.04 -23.32 -20.65
CA ARG A 206 27.63 -24.33 -21.61
C ARG A 206 28.92 -24.83 -22.27
N ARG A 207 29.34 -26.03 -21.88
CA ARG A 207 30.38 -26.81 -22.56
C ARG A 207 30.04 -26.79 -24.06
N ALA A 208 30.98 -26.29 -24.86
CA ALA A 208 30.90 -26.31 -26.31
C ALA A 208 30.72 -27.75 -26.84
N PRO A 209 30.02 -27.95 -27.97
CA PRO A 209 29.87 -29.26 -28.56
C PRO A 209 31.21 -29.76 -29.09
N SER A 210 31.61 -30.95 -28.67
CA SER A 210 32.75 -31.69 -29.20
C SER A 210 32.52 -32.03 -30.67
N HIS A 211 33.34 -31.47 -31.56
CA HIS A 211 33.33 -31.78 -32.99
C HIS A 211 33.72 -33.24 -33.24
N LEU A 212 32.97 -33.91 -34.12
CA LEU A 212 33.24 -35.25 -34.64
C LEU A 212 34.65 -35.30 -35.26
N ARG A 213 35.42 -36.34 -34.88
CA ARG A 213 36.77 -36.61 -35.40
C ARG A 213 36.69 -37.73 -36.43
N VAL A 214 37.06 -37.44 -37.67
CA VAL A 214 37.15 -38.39 -38.79
C VAL A 214 38.32 -39.37 -38.55
N VAL A 215 38.08 -40.66 -38.78
CA VAL A 215 39.09 -41.74 -38.72
C VAL A 215 39.55 -42.02 -40.16
N PRO A 216 40.86 -42.08 -40.46
CA PRO A 216 41.34 -42.60 -41.75
C PRO A 216 41.31 -44.13 -41.73
N ALA A 217 40.83 -44.72 -42.83
CA ALA A 217 40.88 -46.15 -43.09
C ALA A 217 42.33 -46.59 -43.36
N ALA A 218 42.74 -47.71 -42.77
CA ALA A 218 43.97 -48.40 -43.13
C ALA A 218 43.68 -49.41 -44.25
N GLU A 219 44.66 -49.59 -45.14
CA GLU A 219 44.70 -50.57 -46.25
C GLU A 219 44.40 -52.01 -45.82
#